data_AF-A0A0J5S3M5-F1
#
_entry.id   AF-A0A0J5S3M5-F1
#
_cell.length_a   1.000
_cell.length_b   1.000
_cell.length_c   1.000
_cell.angle_alpha   90.00
_cell.angle_beta   90.00
_cell.angle_gamma   90.00
#
_symmetry.space_group_name_H-M   'P 1'
#
loop_
_entity.id
_entity.type
_entity.pdbx_description
1 polymer ?
#
loop_
_entity_poly.entity_id
_entity_poly.type
_entity_poly.pdbx_seq_one_letter_code
_entity_poly.pdbx_strand_id
1 'polypeptide(L)'
;MQKNKITLCFLLLLNINMSLALQPEGFVHANALDKSCNFNSMRQYDIVRCVSKTFLMESEKFKKNEKFLLDNADKKTLDVYKPYRDKWLKEGYSKCNALFLEDDGREKYINYIDCATKVLEDKNETLELKFICNGKLCDLENDE
;
A
#
# COMPACT_ATOMS: atom_id res chain seq x y z
N MET A 1 34.39 34.84 -10.76
CA MET A 1 34.32 33.64 -9.89
C MET A 1 32.87 33.17 -9.78
N GLN A 2 32.36 32.41 -10.76
CA GLN A 2 30.92 32.08 -10.82
C GLN A 2 30.67 30.70 -11.47
N LYS A 3 31.59 29.75 -11.25
CA LYS A 3 31.45 28.37 -11.75
C LYS A 3 31.27 27.31 -10.64
N ASN A 4 31.52 27.67 -9.37
CA ASN A 4 31.47 26.70 -8.25
C ASN A 4 30.11 26.62 -7.53
N LYS A 5 29.20 27.58 -7.72
CA LYS A 5 27.87 27.57 -7.06
C LYS A 5 26.86 26.64 -7.75
N ILE A 6 26.99 26.46 -9.07
CA ILE A 6 26.06 25.62 -9.87
C ILE A 6 26.34 24.14 -9.63
N THR A 7 27.61 23.75 -9.50
CA THR A 7 28.00 22.35 -9.24
C THR A 7 27.52 21.87 -7.87
N LEU A 8 27.52 22.75 -6.85
CA LEU A 8 27.05 22.39 -5.50
C LEU A 8 25.53 22.15 -5.46
N CYS A 9 24.75 22.90 -6.26
CA CYS A 9 23.29 22.67 -6.37
C CYS A 9 22.96 21.35 -7.07
N PHE A 10 23.73 20.94 -8.09
CA PHE A 10 23.53 19.65 -8.77
C PHE A 10 23.86 18.45 -7.88
N LEU A 11 24.88 18.56 -7.03
CA LEU A 11 25.24 17.50 -6.06
C LEU A 11 24.25 17.38 -4.90
N LEU A 12 23.61 18.49 -4.49
CA LEU A 12 22.55 18.47 -3.46
C LEU A 12 21.24 17.86 -3.99
N LEU A 13 20.93 18.02 -5.28
CA LEU A 13 19.74 17.43 -5.91
C LEU A 13 19.86 15.91 -6.12
N LEU A 14 21.08 15.37 -6.22
CA LEU A 14 21.34 13.92 -6.30
C LEU A 14 21.22 13.20 -4.95
N ASN A 15 21.15 13.94 -3.82
CA ASN A 15 20.94 13.39 -2.48
C ASN A 15 19.47 13.40 -2.04
N ILE A 16 18.54 13.71 -2.94
CA ILE A 16 17.17 13.25 -2.76
C ILE A 16 17.27 11.74 -2.93
N ASN A 17 17.46 11.02 -1.82
CA ASN A 17 17.06 9.63 -1.67
C ASN A 17 15.57 9.61 -2.00
N MET A 18 15.27 9.63 -3.29
CA MET A 18 14.02 9.24 -3.86
C MET A 18 14.06 7.72 -3.75
N SER A 19 13.98 7.25 -2.50
CA SER A 19 13.44 5.95 -2.19
C SER A 19 12.00 6.01 -2.69
N LEU A 20 11.85 5.90 -4.02
CA LEU A 20 10.59 5.57 -4.66
C LEU A 20 10.21 4.25 -3.99
N ALA A 21 9.38 4.36 -2.95
CA ALA A 21 8.82 3.21 -2.30
C ALA A 21 8.24 2.35 -3.42
N LEU A 22 8.74 1.12 -3.53
CA LEU A 22 8.22 0.18 -4.50
C LEU A 22 6.71 0.09 -4.21
N GLN A 23 5.91 0.34 -5.24
CA GLN A 23 4.47 0.26 -5.15
C GLN A 23 4.06 -1.15 -5.61
N PRO A 24 3.28 -1.90 -4.83
CA PRO A 24 2.88 -3.26 -5.17
C PRO A 24 2.16 -3.37 -6.53
N GLU A 25 1.44 -2.33 -6.94
CA GLU A 25 0.77 -2.23 -8.25
C GLU A 25 1.74 -2.38 -9.43
N GLY A 26 3.02 -2.07 -9.25
CA GLY A 26 4.05 -2.27 -10.29
C GLY A 26 4.44 -3.74 -10.51
N PHE A 27 4.02 -4.64 -9.62
CA PHE A 27 4.42 -6.05 -9.61
C PHE A 27 3.24 -7.01 -9.82
N VAL A 28 2.01 -6.53 -9.68
CA VAL A 28 0.81 -7.36 -9.85
C VAL A 28 0.53 -7.69 -11.31
N HIS A 29 -0.06 -8.85 -11.54
CA HIS A 29 -0.46 -9.28 -12.88
C HIS A 29 -1.72 -8.53 -13.36
N ALA A 30 -1.61 -7.76 -14.44
CA ALA A 30 -2.61 -6.79 -14.92
C ALA A 30 -4.04 -7.32 -15.17
N ASN A 31 -4.23 -8.63 -15.33
CA ASN A 31 -5.55 -9.28 -15.53
C ASN A 31 -5.82 -10.36 -14.48
N ALA A 32 -5.33 -10.19 -13.25
CA ALA A 32 -5.49 -11.21 -12.21
C ALA A 32 -6.93 -11.34 -11.70
N LEU A 33 -7.71 -10.25 -11.67
CA LEU A 33 -9.10 -10.26 -11.23
C LEU A 33 -9.99 -11.15 -12.11
N ASP A 34 -9.82 -11.07 -13.44
CA ASP A 34 -10.67 -11.76 -14.43
C ASP A 34 -10.32 -13.24 -14.65
N LYS A 35 -9.17 -13.68 -14.14
CA LYS A 35 -8.67 -15.04 -14.39
C LYS A 35 -8.84 -15.92 -13.17
N SER A 36 -9.16 -17.19 -13.42
CA SER A 36 -9.00 -18.24 -12.42
C SER A 36 -7.52 -18.46 -12.13
N CYS A 37 -7.22 -18.84 -10.90
CA CYS A 37 -5.87 -19.17 -10.47
C CYS A 37 -5.95 -20.33 -9.48
N ASN A 38 -4.87 -21.09 -9.30
CA ASN A 38 -4.79 -22.16 -8.31
C ASN A 38 -3.53 -22.00 -7.45
N PHE A 39 -3.71 -21.74 -6.15
CA PHE A 39 -2.61 -21.63 -5.18
C PHE A 39 -1.81 -22.93 -5.03
N ASN A 40 -2.40 -24.10 -5.34
CA ASN A 40 -1.73 -25.40 -5.29
C ASN A 40 -1.03 -25.77 -6.62
N SER A 41 -0.93 -24.82 -7.56
CA SER A 41 -0.28 -25.04 -8.84
C SER A 41 1.23 -25.11 -8.69
N MET A 42 1.86 -26.08 -9.35
CA MET A 42 3.33 -26.14 -9.45
C MET A 42 3.90 -25.05 -10.36
N ARG A 43 3.04 -24.31 -11.08
CA ARG A 43 3.46 -23.24 -11.98
C ARG A 43 3.52 -21.92 -11.22
N GLN A 44 4.72 -21.38 -11.09
CA GLN A 44 4.98 -20.09 -10.45
C GLN A 44 4.08 -18.96 -10.99
N TYR A 45 3.84 -18.92 -12.30
CA TYR A 45 2.97 -17.93 -12.93
C TYR A 45 1.51 -17.97 -12.41
N ASP A 46 1.00 -19.14 -12.05
CA ASP A 46 -0.35 -19.28 -11.52
C ASP A 46 -0.42 -18.82 -10.05
N ILE A 47 0.64 -19.08 -9.27
CA ILE A 47 0.80 -18.55 -7.91
C ILE A 47 0.88 -17.02 -7.95
N VAL A 48 1.71 -16.44 -8.83
CA VAL A 48 1.82 -14.98 -9.04
C VAL A 48 0.45 -14.38 -9.37
N ARG A 49 -0.33 -15.02 -10.23
CA ARG A 49 -1.68 -14.58 -10.55
C ARG A 49 -2.58 -14.61 -9.31
N CYS A 50 -2.51 -15.67 -8.51
CA CYS A 50 -3.30 -15.76 -7.30
C CYS A 50 -2.99 -14.67 -6.28
N VAL A 51 -1.71 -14.47 -5.94
CA VAL A 51 -1.34 -13.41 -4.99
C VAL A 51 -1.68 -12.02 -5.55
N SER A 52 -1.53 -11.81 -6.86
CA SER A 52 -1.95 -10.56 -7.52
C SER A 52 -3.46 -10.35 -7.41
N LYS A 53 -4.26 -11.42 -7.54
CA LYS A 53 -5.72 -11.34 -7.46
C LYS A 53 -6.15 -10.93 -6.05
N THR A 54 -5.61 -11.58 -5.03
CA THR A 54 -5.89 -11.23 -3.63
C THR A 54 -5.50 -9.78 -3.33
N PHE A 55 -4.29 -9.37 -3.72
CA PHE A 55 -3.84 -7.99 -3.57
C PHE A 55 -4.81 -6.98 -4.21
N LEU A 56 -5.23 -7.23 -5.46
CA LEU A 56 -6.13 -6.32 -6.16
C LEU A 56 -7.51 -6.26 -5.50
N MET A 57 -8.04 -7.37 -5.00
CA MET A 57 -9.31 -7.40 -4.27
C MET A 57 -9.23 -6.56 -2.98
N GLU A 58 -8.15 -6.70 -2.21
CA GLU A 58 -7.95 -5.91 -0.99
C GLU A 58 -7.70 -4.42 -1.29
N SER A 59 -7.01 -4.11 -2.39
CA SER A 59 -6.82 -2.74 -2.89
C SER A 59 -8.15 -2.10 -3.30
N GLU A 60 -9.03 -2.84 -3.99
CA GLU A 60 -10.38 -2.38 -4.34
C GLU A 60 -11.26 -2.17 -3.11
N LYS A 61 -11.20 -3.09 -2.13
CA LYS A 61 -11.87 -2.96 -0.84
C LYS A 61 -11.40 -1.69 -0.11
N PHE A 62 -10.09 -1.46 -0.04
CA PHE A 62 -9.51 -0.27 0.57
C PHE A 62 -9.98 1.01 -0.11
N LYS A 63 -9.89 1.09 -1.44
CA LYS A 63 -10.35 2.26 -2.21
C LYS A 63 -11.83 2.56 -1.98
N LYS A 64 -12.66 1.51 -1.92
CA LYS A 64 -14.10 1.65 -1.65
C LYS A 64 -14.35 2.18 -0.24
N ASN A 65 -13.70 1.61 0.76
CA ASN A 65 -13.83 2.01 2.16
C ASN A 65 -13.31 3.44 2.39
N GLU A 66 -12.12 3.75 1.87
CA GLU A 66 -11.54 5.09 1.92
C GLU A 66 -12.45 6.11 1.24
N LYS A 67 -12.98 5.81 0.05
CA LYS A 67 -13.93 6.69 -0.63
C LYS A 67 -15.19 6.91 0.20
N PHE A 68 -15.79 5.86 0.73
CA PHE A 68 -16.97 5.98 1.60
C PHE A 68 -16.67 6.88 2.81
N LEU A 69 -15.52 6.68 3.47
CA LEU A 69 -15.11 7.49 4.60
C LEU A 69 -14.96 8.97 4.21
N LEU A 70 -14.23 9.26 3.13
CA LEU A 70 -13.98 10.62 2.67
C LEU A 70 -15.25 11.35 2.23
N ASP A 71 -16.21 10.63 1.62
CA ASP A 71 -17.44 11.21 1.11
C ASP A 71 -18.49 11.49 2.21
N ASN A 72 -18.43 10.77 3.35
CA ASN A 72 -19.47 10.83 4.38
C ASN A 72 -19.00 11.40 5.73
N ALA A 73 -17.71 11.33 6.05
CA ALA A 73 -17.18 11.71 7.35
C ALA A 73 -17.33 13.20 7.67
N ASP A 74 -17.58 13.50 8.94
CA ASP A 74 -17.51 14.85 9.45
C ASP A 74 -16.05 15.34 9.57
N LYS A 75 -15.89 16.64 9.84
CA LYS A 75 -14.56 17.25 9.96
C LYS A 75 -13.74 16.58 11.07
N LYS A 76 -14.34 16.27 12.22
CA LYS A 76 -13.65 15.65 13.35
C LYS A 76 -13.04 14.30 12.95
N THR A 77 -13.81 13.48 12.26
CA THR A 77 -13.37 12.16 11.77
C THR A 77 -12.26 12.29 10.74
N LEU A 78 -12.39 13.24 9.81
CA LEU A 78 -11.35 13.50 8.82
C LEU A 78 -10.05 14.02 9.41
N ASP A 79 -10.12 14.83 10.48
CA ASP A 79 -8.95 15.36 11.18
C ASP A 79 -8.16 14.24 11.89
N VAL A 80 -8.84 13.18 12.35
CA VAL A 80 -8.19 11.96 12.87
C VAL A 80 -7.68 11.05 11.74
N TYR A 81 -8.46 10.89 10.68
CA TYR A 81 -8.15 9.97 9.60
C TYR A 81 -6.96 10.43 8.74
N LYS A 82 -6.88 11.70 8.36
CA LYS A 82 -5.86 12.20 7.41
C LYS A 82 -4.42 11.97 7.89
N PRO A 83 -4.03 12.28 9.14
CA PRO A 83 -2.68 11.97 9.63
C PRO A 83 -2.39 10.46 9.63
N TYR A 84 -3.38 9.65 10.00
CA TYR A 84 -3.28 8.19 9.96
C TYR A 84 -3.09 7.65 8.53
N ARG A 85 -3.81 8.22 7.56
CA ARG A 85 -3.66 7.93 6.12
C ARG A 85 -2.27 8.35 5.61
N ASP A 86 -1.85 9.59 5.88
CA ASP A 86 -0.59 10.14 5.37
C ASP A 86 0.63 9.38 5.90
N LYS A 87 0.60 9.00 7.19
CA LYS A 87 1.60 8.12 7.78
C LYS A 87 1.67 6.79 7.02
N TRP A 88 0.52 6.14 6.83
CA TRP A 88 0.45 4.86 6.12
C TRP A 88 0.89 4.96 4.64
N LEU A 89 0.52 6.01 3.92
CA LEU A 89 0.96 6.21 2.52
C LEU A 89 2.48 6.34 2.39
N LYS A 90 3.14 6.87 3.43
CA LYS A 90 4.59 7.06 3.43
C LYS A 90 5.35 5.77 3.73
N GLU A 91 4.83 4.94 4.63
CA GLU A 91 5.62 3.85 5.23
C GLU A 91 4.93 2.48 5.25
N GLY A 92 3.68 2.37 4.81
CA GLY A 92 2.87 1.16 4.95
C GLY A 92 3.54 -0.09 4.39
N TYR A 93 4.21 0.03 3.24
CA TYR A 93 4.93 -1.08 2.61
C TYR A 93 6.44 -1.10 2.90
N SER A 94 6.94 -0.25 3.81
CA SER A 94 8.39 -0.11 4.06
C SER A 94 9.06 -1.44 4.42
N LYS A 95 8.43 -2.24 5.29
CA LYS A 95 8.90 -3.59 5.65
C LYS A 95 8.92 -4.53 4.45
N CYS A 96 7.86 -4.54 3.62
CA CYS A 96 7.81 -5.35 2.41
C CYS A 96 8.89 -4.94 1.41
N ASN A 97 9.13 -3.64 1.26
CA ASN A 97 10.16 -3.10 0.38
C ASN A 97 11.56 -3.53 0.83
N ALA A 98 11.84 -3.48 2.13
CA ALA A 98 13.11 -3.95 2.69
C ALA A 98 13.33 -5.44 2.38
N LEU A 99 12.33 -6.28 2.67
CA LEU A 99 12.40 -7.73 2.39
C LEU A 99 12.61 -8.01 0.90
N PHE A 100 11.93 -7.29 0.00
CA PHE A 100 12.09 -7.46 -1.44
C PHE A 100 13.49 -7.09 -1.95
N LEU A 101 14.12 -6.08 -1.33
CA LEU A 101 15.47 -5.64 -1.71
C LEU A 101 16.56 -6.60 -1.20
N GLU A 102 16.30 -7.31 -0.11
CA GLU A 102 17.21 -8.30 0.48
C GLU A 102 17.05 -9.71 -0.13
N ASP A 103 15.89 -10.01 -0.75
CA ASP A 103 15.58 -11.31 -1.33
C ASP A 103 16.07 -11.44 -2.79
N ASP A 104 17.03 -12.33 -3.02
CA ASP A 104 17.54 -12.70 -4.35
C ASP A 104 16.85 -13.95 -4.94
N GLY A 105 15.88 -14.51 -4.21
CA GLY A 105 15.14 -15.69 -4.55
C GLY A 105 14.19 -15.51 -5.73
N ARG A 106 13.88 -16.63 -6.41
CA ARG A 106 12.90 -16.64 -7.52
C ARG A 106 11.50 -16.22 -7.08
N GLU A 107 11.18 -16.38 -5.80
CA GLU A 107 9.86 -16.12 -5.22
C GLU A 107 9.70 -14.69 -4.68
N LYS A 108 10.73 -13.85 -4.76
CA LYS A 108 10.72 -12.49 -4.20
C LYS A 108 9.48 -11.65 -4.57
N TYR A 109 9.01 -11.77 -5.80
CA TYR A 109 7.81 -11.05 -6.26
C TYR A 109 6.53 -11.60 -5.62
N ILE A 110 6.45 -12.91 -5.43
CA ILE A 110 5.33 -13.56 -4.75
C ILE A 110 5.31 -13.11 -3.29
N ASN A 111 6.46 -13.20 -2.63
CA ASN A 111 6.63 -12.83 -1.23
C ASN A 111 6.31 -11.34 -0.99
N TYR A 112 6.73 -10.49 -1.92
CA TYR A 112 6.45 -9.06 -1.85
C TYR A 112 4.96 -8.73 -1.99
N ILE A 113 4.27 -9.33 -2.97
CA ILE A 113 2.83 -9.12 -3.16
C ILE A 113 2.05 -9.70 -1.97
N ASP A 114 2.43 -10.87 -1.46
CA ASP A 114 1.82 -11.46 -0.26
C ASP A 114 1.99 -10.56 0.97
N CYS A 115 3.19 -10.03 1.21
CA CYS A 115 3.45 -9.07 2.28
C CYS A 115 2.59 -7.80 2.13
N ALA A 116 2.55 -7.23 0.92
CA ALA A 116 1.75 -6.04 0.65
C ALA A 116 0.25 -6.28 0.81
N THR A 117 -0.22 -7.49 0.47
CA THR A 117 -1.62 -7.89 0.67
C THR A 117 -1.97 -7.88 2.15
N LYS A 118 -1.15 -8.49 3.01
CA LYS A 118 -1.36 -8.47 4.47
C LYS A 118 -1.40 -7.05 5.05
N VAL A 119 -0.53 -6.17 4.56
CA VAL A 119 -0.55 -4.74 4.96
C VAL A 119 -1.87 -4.07 4.57
N LEU A 120 -2.45 -4.40 3.40
CA LEU A 120 -3.76 -3.89 2.99
C LEU A 120 -4.91 -4.50 3.80
N GLU A 121 -4.85 -5.80 4.11
CA GLU A 121 -5.83 -6.47 4.97
C GLU A 121 -5.90 -5.80 6.35
N ASP A 122 -4.75 -5.62 7.01
CA ASP A 122 -4.64 -4.92 8.30
C ASP A 122 -5.19 -3.48 8.20
N LYS A 123 -4.97 -2.83 7.05
CA LYS A 123 -5.45 -1.48 6.81
C LYS A 123 -6.96 -1.43 6.62
N ASN A 124 -7.51 -2.37 5.87
CA ASN A 124 -8.95 -2.54 5.68
C ASN A 124 -9.64 -2.83 7.01
N GLU A 125 -9.07 -3.73 7.81
CA GLU A 125 -9.58 -4.03 9.16
C GLU A 125 -9.54 -2.77 10.04
N THR A 126 -8.46 -2.00 10.02
CA THR A 126 -8.39 -0.74 10.78
C THR A 126 -9.46 0.26 10.33
N LEU A 127 -9.71 0.39 9.02
CA LEU A 127 -10.79 1.24 8.52
C LEU A 127 -12.15 0.78 9.03
N GLU A 128 -12.44 -0.52 8.96
CA GLU A 128 -13.73 -1.10 9.36
C GLU A 128 -13.96 -1.08 10.87
N LEU A 129 -12.91 -1.20 11.68
CA LEU A 129 -13.03 -1.16 13.14
C LEU A 129 -13.07 0.27 13.70
N LYS A 130 -12.29 1.19 13.12
CA LYS A 130 -12.09 2.53 13.70
C LYS A 130 -12.93 3.62 13.06
N PHE A 131 -13.25 3.48 11.77
CA PHE A 131 -13.88 4.56 11.01
C PHE A 131 -15.19 4.14 10.32
N ILE A 132 -15.36 2.86 9.95
CA ILE A 132 -16.49 2.33 9.16
C ILE A 132 -17.11 1.10 9.86
N CYS A 133 -17.75 1.33 11.00
CA CYS A 133 -18.40 0.32 11.82
C CYS A 133 -19.67 -0.22 11.15
N ASN A 134 -19.67 -1.49 10.75
CA ASN A 134 -20.82 -2.16 10.12
C ASN A 134 -21.38 -1.40 8.89
N GLY A 135 -20.48 -0.85 8.06
CA GLY A 135 -20.86 -0.12 6.84
C GLY A 135 -21.41 1.28 7.07
N LYS A 136 -21.28 1.81 8.29
CA LYS A 136 -21.61 3.19 8.66
C LYS A 136 -20.39 3.85 9.30
N LEU A 137 -20.38 5.17 9.41
CA LEU A 137 -19.32 5.87 10.15
C LEU A 137 -19.37 5.46 11.62
N CYS A 138 -18.22 5.19 12.21
CA CYS A 138 -18.11 5.01 13.66
C CYS A 138 -18.26 6.35 14.39
N ASP A 139 -18.88 6.32 15.57
CA ASP A 139 -18.76 7.42 16.51
C ASP A 139 -17.35 7.40 17.11
N LEU A 140 -16.52 8.38 16.76
CA LEU A 140 -15.23 8.55 17.42
C LEU A 140 -15.51 9.07 18.83
N GLU A 141 -15.46 8.18 19.82
CA GLU A 141 -15.47 8.59 21.23
C GLU A 141 -14.43 9.71 21.43
N ASN A 142 -14.82 10.75 22.18
CA ASN A 142 -13.88 11.78 22.55
C ASN A 142 -12.88 11.14 23.51
N ASP A 143 -11.71 10.75 23.02
CA ASP A 143 -10.53 10.63 23.88
C ASP A 143 -10.19 12.06 24.34
N GLU A 144 -10.88 12.54 25.38
CA GLU A 144 -10.49 13.68 26.23
C GLU A 144 -9.31 13.29 27.15
#